data_AF-A0A955CB80-F1
#
_entry.id   AF-A0A955CB80-F1
#
_cell.length_a   1.000
_cell.length_b   1.000
_cell.length_c   1.000
_cell.angle_alpha   90.00
_cell.angle_beta   90.00
_cell.angle_gamma   90.00
#
_symmetry.space_group_name_H-M   'P 1'
#
loop_
_entity.id
_entity.type
_entity.pdbx_description
1 polymer ?
#
loop_
_entity_poly.entity_id
_entity_poly.type
_entity_poly.pdbx_seq_one_letter_code
_entity_poly.pdbx_strand_id
1 'polypeptide(L)'
;MIPPLAYVFLHFDGRFEESVAAWAAGLVLFFLGLSLRVAAQRRLRYRLKSRKRLATNGPFGVVRNPVYWANMSIFAGLACMAEIPWMAPVIVAWAFVVYSLAVRFEEMRLLKRFGEQYADYMRTTPRWLPRRDTGSAPRSTSGTRWWPAIVVEAHCLLMILFPAAKEILEHR
;
A
#
# COMPACT_ATOMS: atom_id res chain seq x y z
N MET A 1 11.77 8.42 -10.23
CA MET A 1 11.00 7.98 -11.41
C MET A 1 9.53 8.13 -11.08
N ILE A 2 8.90 9.17 -11.62
CA ILE A 2 7.45 9.35 -11.52
C ILE A 2 6.83 8.15 -12.26
N PRO A 3 5.99 7.32 -11.63
CA PRO A 3 5.36 6.20 -12.31
C PRO A 3 4.58 6.74 -13.52
N PRO A 4 4.62 6.09 -14.70
CA PRO A 4 3.88 6.52 -15.89
C PRO A 4 2.39 6.80 -15.62
N LEU A 5 1.81 6.09 -14.65
CA LEU A 5 0.44 6.31 -14.17
C LEU A 5 0.24 7.71 -13.57
N ALA A 6 1.19 8.24 -12.80
CA ALA A 6 1.07 9.58 -12.23
C ALA A 6 1.09 10.67 -13.32
N TYR A 7 1.69 10.41 -14.49
CA TYR A 7 1.62 11.33 -15.64
C TYR A 7 0.21 11.37 -16.25
N VAL A 8 -0.43 10.20 -16.38
CA VAL A 8 -1.82 10.09 -16.87
C VAL A 8 -2.79 10.82 -15.95
N PHE A 9 -2.62 10.71 -14.63
CA PHE A 9 -3.44 11.44 -13.65
C PHE A 9 -3.28 12.98 -13.73
N LEU A 10 -2.13 13.49 -14.18
CA LEU A 10 -1.88 14.94 -14.21
C LEU A 10 -2.38 15.65 -15.49
N HIS A 11 -2.71 14.88 -16.53
CA HIS A 11 -3.08 15.39 -17.85
C HIS A 11 -4.51 15.02 -18.28
N PHE A 12 -5.30 14.40 -17.40
CA PHE A 12 -6.67 14.02 -17.73
C PHE A 12 -7.65 15.12 -17.34
N ASP A 13 -8.34 15.66 -18.35
CA ASP A 13 -9.18 16.87 -18.26
C ASP A 13 -10.66 16.51 -18.51
N GLY A 14 -11.12 15.44 -17.87
CA GLY A 14 -12.47 14.92 -18.05
C GLY A 14 -13.45 15.61 -17.09
N ARG A 15 -14.45 16.29 -17.65
CA ARG A 15 -15.61 16.77 -16.89
C ARG A 15 -16.46 15.56 -16.50
N PHE A 16 -16.45 15.17 -15.23
CA PHE A 16 -17.32 14.11 -14.74
C PHE A 16 -18.35 14.66 -13.75
N GLU A 17 -19.50 14.00 -13.71
CA GLU A 17 -20.53 14.27 -12.73
C GLU A 17 -19.97 13.94 -11.34
N GLU A 18 -19.94 14.91 -10.43
CA GLU A 18 -19.49 14.75 -9.04
C GLU A 18 -20.33 13.69 -8.31
N SER A 19 -19.98 12.42 -8.52
CA SER A 19 -20.65 11.32 -7.84
C SER A 19 -20.06 11.23 -6.44
N VAL A 20 -20.78 11.78 -5.46
CA VAL A 20 -20.46 11.69 -4.02
C VAL A 20 -20.12 10.24 -3.62
N ALA A 21 -20.74 9.26 -4.27
CA ALA A 21 -20.43 7.84 -4.10
C ALA A 21 -19.01 7.45 -4.54
N ALA A 22 -18.49 7.94 -5.66
CA ALA A 22 -17.13 7.66 -6.10
C ALA A 22 -16.10 8.31 -5.17
N TRP A 23 -16.36 9.54 -4.72
CA TRP A 23 -15.55 10.22 -3.72
C TRP A 23 -15.53 9.47 -2.38
N ALA A 24 -16.69 9.08 -1.87
CA ALA A 24 -16.80 8.31 -0.64
C ALA A 24 -16.07 6.96 -0.74
N ALA A 25 -16.27 6.22 -1.85
CA ALA A 25 -15.57 4.97 -2.11
C ALA A 25 -14.05 5.18 -2.20
N GLY A 26 -13.63 6.26 -2.88
CA GLY A 26 -12.24 6.64 -3.02
C GLY A 26 -11.56 6.92 -1.68
N LEU A 27 -12.20 7.71 -0.82
CA LEU A 27 -11.74 7.99 0.54
C LEU A 27 -11.63 6.72 1.38
N VAL A 28 -12.64 5.85 1.34
CA VAL A 28 -12.62 4.58 2.07
C VAL A 28 -11.45 3.71 1.62
N LEU A 29 -11.25 3.53 0.31
CA LEU A 29 -10.14 2.75 -0.24
C LEU A 29 -8.78 3.36 0.11
N PHE A 30 -8.68 4.69 0.05
CA PHE A 30 -7.48 5.43 0.37
C PHE A 30 -7.09 5.26 1.84
N PHE A 31 -8.02 5.51 2.77
CA PHE A 31 -7.75 5.40 4.21
C PHE A 31 -7.55 3.96 4.66
N LEU A 32 -8.26 3.00 4.07
CA LEU A 32 -8.03 1.58 4.32
C LEU A 32 -6.61 1.17 3.90
N GLY A 33 -6.21 1.58 2.69
CA GLY A 33 -4.87 1.34 2.17
C GLY A 33 -3.79 2.01 3.04
N LEU A 34 -3.98 3.27 3.41
CA LEU A 34 -3.05 4.01 4.28
C LEU A 34 -2.91 3.35 5.65
N SER A 35 -4.03 2.94 6.26
CA SER A 35 -4.04 2.26 7.55
C SER A 35 -3.26 0.93 7.50
N LEU A 36 -3.48 0.13 6.45
CA LEU A 36 -2.75 -1.11 6.22
C LEU A 36 -1.25 -0.85 5.99
N ARG A 37 -0.91 0.20 5.24
CA ARG A 37 0.47 0.61 4.96
C ARG A 37 1.21 0.98 6.24
N VAL A 38 0.60 1.84 7.07
CA VAL A 38 1.13 2.25 8.36
C VAL A 38 1.32 1.03 9.28
N ALA A 39 0.34 0.13 9.34
CA ALA A 39 0.43 -1.08 10.15
C ALA A 39 1.59 -2.00 9.69
N ALA A 40 1.74 -2.21 8.38
CA ALA A 40 2.83 -3.00 7.81
C ALA A 40 4.20 -2.33 8.03
N GLN A 41 4.31 -1.03 7.78
CA GLN A 41 5.56 -0.29 7.94
C GLN A 41 6.01 -0.21 9.40
N ARG A 42 5.09 -0.09 10.37
CA ARG A 42 5.41 -0.15 11.80
C ARG A 42 6.12 -1.46 12.13
N ARG A 43 5.62 -2.59 11.60
CA ARG A 43 6.24 -3.90 11.83
C ARG A 43 7.59 -4.06 11.14
N LEU A 44 7.74 -3.48 9.94
CA LEU A 44 9.00 -3.53 9.19
C LEU A 44 10.10 -2.63 9.81
N ARG A 45 9.73 -1.42 10.27
CA ARG A 45 10.65 -0.44 10.86
C ARG A 45 11.13 -0.81 12.26
N TYR A 46 10.25 -1.38 13.09
CA TYR A 46 10.66 -1.99 14.36
C TYR A 46 11.82 -2.98 14.15
N ARG A 47 11.82 -3.64 13.00
CA ARG A 47 12.77 -4.69 12.65
C ARG A 47 14.04 -4.21 11.94
N LEU A 48 13.99 -3.11 11.19
CA LEU A 48 15.20 -2.46 10.64
C LEU A 48 16.18 -2.03 11.75
N LYS A 49 15.65 -1.61 12.92
CA LYS A 49 16.46 -1.35 14.12
C LYS A 49 17.03 -2.62 14.77
N SER A 50 16.33 -3.75 14.69
CA SER A 50 16.71 -5.01 15.36
C SER A 50 17.63 -5.93 14.53
N ARG A 51 17.82 -5.67 13.23
CA ARG A 51 18.67 -6.39 12.25
C ARG A 51 18.55 -7.93 12.16
N LYS A 52 17.68 -8.64 12.91
CA LYS A 52 17.82 -10.10 13.06
C LYS A 52 16.59 -11.01 12.91
N ARG A 53 15.33 -10.52 12.85
CA ARG A 53 14.15 -11.44 12.94
C ARG A 53 13.13 -11.27 11.83
N LEU A 54 12.71 -12.35 11.15
CA LEU A 54 11.67 -12.31 10.10
C LEU A 54 10.34 -11.72 10.61
N ALA A 55 9.68 -10.88 9.81
CA ALA A 55 8.38 -10.31 10.15
C ALA A 55 7.27 -11.24 9.66
N THR A 56 6.64 -11.96 10.58
CA THR A 56 5.62 -12.98 10.28
C THR A 56 4.27 -12.72 10.95
N ASN A 57 4.14 -11.63 11.71
CA ASN A 57 2.96 -11.33 12.53
C ASN A 57 2.26 -10.04 12.08
N GLY A 58 1.01 -9.87 12.50
CA GLY A 58 0.19 -8.72 12.10
C GLY A 58 -0.20 -8.82 10.63
N PRO A 59 -0.12 -7.74 9.83
CA PRO A 59 -0.43 -7.79 8.40
C PRO A 59 0.39 -8.84 7.62
N PHE A 60 1.64 -9.06 8.02
CA PHE A 60 2.52 -10.10 7.45
C PHE A 60 2.10 -11.53 7.83
N GLY A 61 1.26 -11.72 8.85
CA GLY A 61 0.68 -13.03 9.16
C GLY A 61 -0.50 -13.40 8.27
N VAL A 62 -1.18 -12.39 7.70
CA VAL A 62 -2.36 -12.57 6.84
C VAL A 62 -1.95 -12.81 5.39
N VAL A 63 -1.03 -11.98 4.89
CA VAL A 63 -0.46 -12.07 3.54
C VAL A 63 1.02 -11.76 3.62
N ARG A 64 1.84 -12.36 2.75
CA ARG A 64 3.30 -12.07 2.76
C ARG A 64 3.64 -10.63 2.38
N ASN A 65 2.80 -10.02 1.56
CA ASN A 65 3.08 -8.77 0.85
C ASN A 65 2.04 -7.66 1.14
N PRO A 66 1.75 -7.33 2.42
CA PRO A 66 0.65 -6.43 2.79
C PRO A 66 0.88 -4.97 2.32
N VAL A 67 2.14 -4.56 2.13
CA VAL A 67 2.49 -3.21 1.63
C VAL A 67 2.02 -3.04 0.18
N TYR A 68 2.11 -4.08 -0.64
CA TYR A 68 1.67 -4.01 -2.03
C TYR A 68 0.13 -3.97 -2.13
N TRP A 69 -0.58 -4.72 -1.27
CA TRP A 69 -2.03 -4.59 -1.10
C TRP A 69 -2.45 -3.17 -0.70
N ALA A 70 -1.74 -2.59 0.27
CA ALA A 70 -1.99 -1.22 0.70
C ALA A 70 -1.81 -0.22 -0.44
N ASN A 71 -0.74 -0.35 -1.23
CA ASN A 71 -0.49 0.53 -2.38
C ASN A 71 -1.56 0.40 -3.47
N MET A 72 -1.99 -0.83 -3.80
CA MET A 72 -3.08 -1.05 -4.75
C MET A 72 -4.38 -0.38 -4.28
N SER A 73 -4.73 -0.51 -3.00
CA SER A 73 -5.91 0.14 -2.41
C SER A 73 -5.81 1.67 -2.46
N ILE A 74 -4.63 2.23 -2.16
CA ILE A 74 -4.39 3.68 -2.24
C ILE A 74 -4.57 4.17 -3.68
N PHE A 75 -3.97 3.50 -4.66
CA PHE A 75 -4.07 3.92 -6.06
C PHE A 75 -5.49 3.75 -6.63
N ALA A 76 -6.20 2.70 -6.24
CA ALA A 76 -7.61 2.53 -6.58
C ALA A 76 -8.47 3.65 -5.96
N GLY A 77 -8.21 4.01 -4.70
CA GLY A 77 -8.88 5.13 -4.04
C GLY A 77 -8.65 6.47 -4.74
N LEU A 78 -7.40 6.73 -5.13
CA LEU A 78 -7.04 7.93 -5.92
C LEU A 78 -7.72 7.95 -7.30
N ALA A 79 -7.86 6.80 -7.96
CA ALA A 79 -8.58 6.72 -9.24
C ALA A 79 -10.06 7.11 -9.09
N CYS A 80 -10.70 6.65 -8.01
CA CYS A 80 -12.08 7.03 -7.72
C CYS A 80 -12.23 8.52 -7.35
N MET A 81 -11.28 9.08 -6.60
CA MET A 81 -11.27 10.51 -6.24
C MET A 81 -10.94 11.43 -7.41
N ALA A 82 -10.17 10.95 -8.39
CA ALA A 82 -9.93 11.67 -9.65
C ALA A 82 -11.10 11.54 -10.64
N GLU A 83 -12.24 11.01 -10.19
CA GLU A 83 -13.44 10.83 -10.99
C GLU A 83 -13.27 9.85 -12.18
N ILE A 84 -12.30 8.94 -12.08
CA ILE A 84 -12.04 7.87 -13.05
C ILE A 84 -12.19 6.48 -12.41
N PRO A 85 -13.33 6.15 -11.77
CA PRO A 85 -13.50 4.90 -11.03
C PRO A 85 -13.33 3.65 -11.93
N TRP A 86 -13.62 3.76 -13.23
CA TRP A 86 -13.43 2.68 -14.19
C TRP A 86 -11.95 2.31 -14.42
N MET A 87 -11.01 3.22 -14.14
CA MET A 87 -9.57 2.93 -14.22
C MET A 87 -9.05 2.19 -12.98
N ALA A 88 -9.77 2.20 -11.85
CA ALA A 88 -9.36 1.48 -10.65
C ALA A 88 -9.01 0.00 -10.88
N PRO A 89 -9.84 -0.84 -11.55
CA PRO A 89 -9.47 -2.23 -11.84
C PRO A 89 -8.25 -2.35 -12.76
N VAL A 90 -8.07 -1.44 -13.73
CA VAL A 90 -6.92 -1.43 -14.65
C VAL A 90 -5.63 -1.14 -13.88
N ILE A 91 -5.67 -0.14 -12.99
CA ILE A 91 -4.55 0.24 -12.12
C ILE A 91 -4.17 -0.90 -11.18
N VAL A 92 -5.17 -1.56 -10.57
CA VAL A 92 -4.94 -2.72 -9.69
C VAL A 92 -4.34 -3.88 -10.46
N ALA A 93 -4.85 -4.21 -11.65
CA ALA A 93 -4.33 -5.28 -12.49
C ALA A 93 -2.88 -5.00 -12.93
N TRP A 94 -2.60 -3.78 -13.40
CA TRP A 94 -1.26 -3.35 -13.77
C TRP A 94 -0.29 -3.42 -12.58
N ALA A 95 -0.68 -2.85 -11.44
CA ALA A 95 0.11 -2.89 -10.22
C ALA A 95 0.37 -4.32 -9.76
N PHE A 96 -0.60 -5.22 -9.89
CA PHE A 96 -0.45 -6.64 -9.56
C PHE A 96 0.62 -7.34 -10.41
N VAL A 97 0.67 -7.06 -11.71
CA VAL A 97 1.70 -7.61 -12.61
C VAL A 97 3.08 -7.08 -12.21
N VAL A 98 3.23 -5.77 -12.07
CA VAL A 98 4.50 -5.13 -11.72
C VAL A 98 4.99 -5.60 -10.34
N TYR A 99 4.11 -5.62 -9.35
CA TYR A 99 4.46 -6.06 -8.00
C TYR A 99 4.71 -7.55 -7.91
N SER A 100 4.09 -8.39 -8.75
CA SER A 100 4.44 -9.81 -8.82
C SER A 100 5.89 -10.06 -9.21
N LEU A 101 6.46 -9.23 -10.09
CA LEU A 101 7.89 -9.30 -10.43
C LEU A 101 8.76 -8.82 -9.27
N ALA A 102 8.41 -7.69 -8.65
CA ALA A 102 9.15 -7.15 -7.51
C ALA A 102 9.15 -8.12 -6.31
N VAL A 103 8.01 -8.72 -6.00
CA VAL A 103 7.85 -9.70 -4.92
C VAL A 103 8.71 -10.93 -5.15
N ARG A 104 8.80 -11.46 -6.37
CA ARG A 104 9.68 -12.62 -6.66
C ARG A 104 11.13 -12.30 -6.35
N PHE A 105 11.58 -11.10 -6.72
CA PHE A 105 12.94 -10.67 -6.45
C PHE A 105 13.21 -10.44 -4.96
N GLU A 106 12.24 -9.85 -4.25
CA GLU A 106 12.30 -9.67 -2.81
C GLU A 106 12.31 -11.01 -2.06
N GLU A 107 11.46 -11.96 -2.46
CA GLU A 107 11.42 -13.34 -1.92
C GLU A 107 12.76 -14.05 -2.09
N MET A 108 13.39 -13.97 -3.26
CA MET A 108 14.72 -14.55 -3.49
C MET A 108 15.78 -13.94 -2.56
N ARG A 109 15.75 -12.62 -2.35
CA ARG A 109 16.67 -11.93 -1.43
C ARG A 109 16.41 -12.32 0.02
N LEU A 110 15.14 -12.49 0.41
CA LEU A 110 14.75 -12.89 1.75
C LEU A 110 15.08 -14.36 2.03
N LEU A 111 14.92 -15.25 1.06
CA LEU A 111 15.40 -16.63 1.12
C LEU A 111 16.91 -16.68 1.33
N LYS A 112 17.69 -15.93 0.54
CA LYS A 112 19.16 -15.86 0.71
C LYS A 112 19.58 -15.33 2.09
N ARG A 113 18.79 -14.42 2.67
CA ARG A 113 19.12 -13.78 3.95
C ARG A 113 18.67 -14.56 5.18
N PHE A 114 17.51 -15.21 5.14
CA PHE A 114 16.88 -15.85 6.29
C PHE A 114 16.78 -17.38 6.17
N GLY A 115 17.09 -17.93 4.99
CA GLY A 115 17.14 -19.37 4.74
C GLY A 115 15.82 -20.06 5.10
N GLU A 116 15.92 -21.11 5.90
CA GLU A 116 14.84 -21.99 6.32
C GLU A 116 13.70 -21.24 7.04
N GLN A 117 14.02 -20.24 7.87
CA GLN A 117 13.00 -19.42 8.55
C GLN A 117 12.04 -18.74 7.56
N TYR A 118 12.54 -18.36 6.39
CA TYR A 118 11.70 -17.76 5.35
C TYR A 118 10.96 -18.82 4.53
N ALA A 119 11.57 -19.99 4.31
CA ALA A 119 10.91 -21.10 3.64
C ALA A 119 9.67 -21.58 4.44
N ASP A 120 9.78 -21.70 5.76
CA ASP A 120 8.65 -22.05 6.63
C ASP A 120 7.55 -20.99 6.64
N TYR A 121 7.94 -19.73 6.64
CA TYR A 121 7.00 -18.63 6.49
C TYR A 121 6.27 -18.65 5.14
N MET A 122 6.95 -18.98 4.03
CA MET A 122 6.31 -19.11 2.72
C MET A 122 5.29 -20.25 2.65
N ARG A 123 5.48 -21.31 3.44
CA ARG A 123 4.54 -22.45 3.54
C ARG A 123 3.27 -22.09 4.32
N THR A 124 3.41 -21.27 5.36
CA THR A 124 2.31 -20.93 6.27
C THR A 124 1.54 -19.67 5.86
N THR A 125 2.17 -18.76 5.12
CA THR A 125 1.55 -17.51 4.69
C THR A 125 1.47 -17.44 3.16
N PRO A 126 0.26 -17.34 2.58
CA PRO A 126 0.10 -17.13 1.14
C PRO A 126 0.69 -15.80 0.63
N ARG A 127 1.09 -15.78 -0.66
CA ARG A 127 1.75 -14.61 -1.28
C ARG A 127 0.79 -13.43 -1.44
N TRP A 128 -0.43 -13.70 -1.90
CA TRP A 128 -1.41 -12.68 -2.30
C TRP A 128 -2.75 -12.86 -1.61
N LEU A 129 -3.30 -14.08 -1.58
CA LEU A 129 -4.60 -14.35 -0.95
C LEU A 129 -4.50 -14.26 0.57
N PRO A 130 -5.47 -13.68 1.28
CA PRO A 130 -5.49 -13.72 2.74
C PRO A 130 -5.53 -15.15 3.27
N ARG A 131 -4.73 -15.44 4.30
CA ARG A 131 -4.85 -16.70 5.05
C ARG A 131 -6.24 -16.78 5.70
N ARG A 132 -6.95 -17.89 5.49
CA ARG A 132 -8.33 -18.11 5.98
C ARG A 132 -8.41 -18.29 7.51
N ASP A 133 -7.31 -18.69 8.13
CA ASP A 133 -7.25 -18.94 9.58
C ASP A 133 -6.62 -17.75 10.31
N THR A 134 -7.36 -16.64 10.41
CA THR A 134 -6.96 -15.49 11.23
C THR A 134 -7.28 -15.76 12.70
N GLY A 135 -6.61 -16.75 13.30
CA GLY A 135 -6.58 -16.91 14.75
C GLY A 135 -5.94 -15.69 15.38
N SER A 136 -6.71 -14.96 16.18
CA SER A 136 -6.39 -13.78 16.99
C SER A 136 -4.90 -13.61 17.29
N ALA A 137 -4.19 -12.80 16.50
CA ALA A 137 -2.79 -12.50 16.77
C ALA A 137 -2.67 -11.73 18.11
N PRO A 138 -1.75 -12.11 19.02
CA PRO A 138 -1.60 -11.41 20.28
C PRO A 138 -1.20 -9.95 20.04
N ARG A 139 -2.02 -9.03 20.55
CA ARG A 139 -1.76 -7.58 20.61
C ARG A 139 -0.51 -7.33 21.46
N SER A 140 0.67 -7.38 20.86
CA SER A 140 1.90 -6.86 21.46
C SER A 140 1.85 -5.34 21.40
N THR A 141 1.36 -4.72 22.47
CA THR A 141 1.49 -3.29 22.76
C THR A 141 2.92 -2.99 23.18
N SER A 142 3.73 -2.39 22.30
CA SER A 142 5.03 -1.85 22.72
C SER A 142 5.35 -0.53 22.02
N GLY A 143 5.41 0.56 22.81
CA GLY A 143 6.28 1.71 22.59
C GLY A 143 6.01 2.59 21.37
N THR A 144 5.19 3.61 21.58
CA THR A 144 4.83 4.72 20.70
C THR A 144 6.04 5.52 20.18
N ARG A 145 6.36 5.40 18.87
CA ARG A 145 6.94 6.52 18.10
C ARG A 145 6.45 6.45 16.65
N TRP A 146 5.38 7.18 16.37
CA TRP A 146 4.56 7.16 15.17
C TRP A 146 5.06 8.09 14.06
N TRP A 147 5.74 9.17 14.46
CA TRP A 147 6.27 10.22 13.56
C TRP A 147 7.22 9.76 12.45
N PRO A 148 8.14 8.80 12.66
CA PRO A 148 9.05 8.40 11.59
C PRO A 148 8.33 7.73 10.39
N ALA A 149 7.21 7.05 10.63
CA ALA A 149 6.39 6.42 9.57
C ALA A 149 5.71 7.49 8.71
N ILE A 150 5.14 8.51 9.36
CA ILE A 150 4.53 9.68 8.70
C ILE A 150 5.55 10.42 7.83
N VAL A 151 6.80 10.59 8.28
CA VAL A 151 7.83 11.31 7.51
C VAL A 151 8.21 10.62 6.19
N VAL A 152 8.15 9.29 6.11
CA VAL A 152 8.37 8.57 4.84
C VAL A 152 7.11 8.53 3.98
N GLU A 153 5.94 8.64 4.61
CA GLU A 153 4.65 8.77 3.92
C GLU A 153 4.32 10.21 3.53
N ALA A 154 5.10 11.21 3.95
CA ALA A 154 4.96 12.61 3.54
C ALA A 154 5.09 12.78 2.02
N HIS A 155 5.83 11.89 1.35
CA HIS A 155 5.84 11.82 -0.12
C HIS A 155 4.50 11.41 -0.72
N CYS A 156 3.72 10.57 -0.03
CA CYS A 156 2.36 10.21 -0.46
C CYS A 156 1.38 11.37 -0.24
N LEU A 157 1.56 12.15 0.83
CA LEU A 157 0.78 13.38 1.06
C LEU A 157 1.11 14.48 0.03
N LEU A 158 2.39 14.60 -0.38
CA LEU A 158 2.81 15.48 -1.47
C LEU A 158 2.16 15.13 -2.82
N MET A 159 1.91 13.84 -3.10
CA MET A 159 1.19 13.42 -4.31
C MET A 159 -0.30 13.83 -4.31
N ILE A 160 -0.89 14.07 -3.13
CA ILE A 160 -2.29 14.51 -2.99
C ILE A 160 -2.38 16.04 -2.98
N LEU A 161 -1.40 16.70 -2.37
CA LEU A 161 -1.33 18.16 -2.31
C LEU A 161 -1.07 18.80 -3.68
N PHE A 162 -0.40 18.10 -4.61
CA PHE A 162 -0.06 18.67 -5.90
C PHE A 162 -1.28 18.84 -6.85
N PRO A 163 -2.17 17.84 -7.04
CA PRO A 163 -3.43 18.04 -7.77
C PRO A 163 -4.34 19.07 -7.09
N ALA A 164 -4.51 18.98 -5.76
CA ALA A 164 -5.35 19.90 -5.00
C ALA A 164 -4.84 21.35 -5.06
N ALA A 165 -3.52 21.56 -5.07
CA ALA A 165 -2.93 22.89 -5.24
C ALA A 165 -3.11 23.43 -6.67
N LYS A 166 -3.03 22.56 -7.69
CA LYS A 166 -3.25 22.93 -9.09
C LYS A 166 -4.69 23.42 -9.31
N GLU A 167 -5.66 22.72 -8.75
CA GLU A 167 -7.09 23.04 -8.84
C GLU A 167 -7.44 24.38 -8.15
N ILE A 168 -6.83 24.67 -7.00
CA ILE A 168 -7.00 25.97 -6.29
C ILE A 168 -6.36 27.15 -7.06
N LEU A 169 -5.29 26.90 -7.82
CA LEU A 169 -4.60 27.91 -8.62
C LEU A 169 -5.27 28.18 -9.96
N GLU A 170 -5.94 27.20 -10.56
CA GLU A 170 -6.66 27.34 -11.84
C GLU A 170 -8.07 27.93 -11.69
N HIS A 171 -8.65 27.91 -10.48
CA HIS A 171 -9.94 28.53 -10.14
C HIS A 171 -9.85 29.95 -9.55
N ARG A 172 -8.73 30.67 -9.73
CA ARG A 172 -8.58 32.11 -9.46
C ARG A 172 -8.36 32.88 -10.75
#